data_AF-A0A7W0X3T4-F1
#
_entry.id   AF-A0A7W0X3T4-F1
#
_cell.length_a   1.000
_cell.length_b   1.000
_cell.length_c   1.000
_cell.angle_alpha   90.00
_cell.angle_beta   90.00
_cell.angle_gamma   90.00
#
_symmetry.space_group_name_H-M   'P 1'
#
loop_
_entity.id
_entity.type
_entity.pdbx_description
1 polymer ?
#
loop_
_entity_poly.entity_id
_entity_poly.type
_entity_poly.pdbx_seq_one_letter_code
_entity_poly.pdbx_strand_id
1 'polypeptide(L)'
;WQDLTKPVYRGKIVMPNPASSGTGFLDVTSWLQIMGEQNGWKFMDGLHENIAQYTHSGSKPCVQAGNGEFPIGISFEYRANSIKAKGGPIDLIFPKEGLGWDMEAFGIMKTTKKLDAAKKLADWASSRPAMELYAKNYAIVAVPGVAQPLPNVPADYEKRLVKNDFAWAAKNRDRILAEWTKRYDTKSEPKK
;
A
#
# COMPACT_ATOMS: atom_id res chain seq x y z
N TRP A 1 -8.97 4.55 -10.35
CA TRP A 1 -9.60 3.65 -9.39
C TRP A 1 -10.93 3.14 -9.90
N GLN A 2 -11.86 4.01 -10.31
CA GLN A 2 -13.23 3.61 -10.71
C GLN A 2 -13.28 2.55 -11.81
N ASP A 3 -12.31 2.53 -12.73
CA ASP A 3 -12.23 1.49 -13.76
C ASP A 3 -12.20 0.06 -13.18
N LEU A 4 -11.63 -0.14 -11.97
CA LEU A 4 -11.54 -1.45 -11.33
C LEU A 4 -12.90 -2.01 -10.90
N THR A 5 -13.99 -1.25 -10.95
CA THR A 5 -15.35 -1.73 -10.69
C THR A 5 -16.06 -2.22 -11.96
N LYS A 6 -15.43 -2.12 -13.14
CA LYS A 6 -16.02 -2.58 -14.40
C LYS A 6 -16.17 -4.12 -14.40
N PRO A 7 -17.32 -4.68 -14.82
CA PRO A 7 -17.56 -6.14 -14.79
C PRO A 7 -16.56 -6.99 -15.58
N VAL A 8 -15.86 -6.41 -16.56
CA VAL A 8 -14.79 -7.07 -17.33
C VAL A 8 -13.65 -7.60 -16.45
N TYR A 9 -13.52 -7.09 -15.23
CA TYR A 9 -12.51 -7.48 -14.25
C TYR A 9 -13.00 -8.51 -13.21
N ARG A 10 -14.19 -9.11 -13.39
CA ARG A 10 -14.71 -10.11 -12.46
C ARG A 10 -13.72 -11.26 -12.22
N GLY A 11 -13.30 -11.45 -10.97
CA GLY A 11 -12.35 -12.48 -10.56
C GLY A 11 -10.92 -12.28 -11.09
N LYS A 12 -10.54 -11.05 -11.47
CA LYS A 12 -9.25 -10.74 -12.09
C LYS A 12 -8.33 -9.89 -11.23
N ILE A 13 -8.82 -9.39 -10.10
CA ILE A 13 -8.09 -8.47 -9.23
C ILE A 13 -7.69 -9.18 -7.94
N VAL A 14 -6.44 -9.00 -7.52
CA VAL A 14 -5.99 -9.35 -6.18
C VAL A 14 -5.53 -8.10 -5.44
N MET A 15 -5.80 -8.04 -4.13
CA MET A 15 -5.37 -6.95 -3.27
C MET A 15 -5.09 -7.44 -1.85
N PRO A 16 -4.35 -6.69 -1.03
CA PRO A 16 -4.11 -7.10 0.35
C PRO A 16 -5.36 -6.96 1.22
N ASN A 17 -5.51 -7.88 2.18
CA ASN A 17 -6.51 -7.78 3.24
C ASN A 17 -6.07 -6.70 4.26
N PRO A 18 -6.87 -5.64 4.50
CA PRO A 18 -6.51 -4.55 5.41
C PRO A 18 -6.41 -4.96 6.88
N ALA A 19 -7.06 -6.05 7.30
CA ALA A 19 -6.98 -6.53 8.68
C ALA A 19 -5.60 -7.12 9.02
N SER A 20 -4.89 -7.67 8.03
CA SER A 20 -3.56 -8.29 8.19
C SER A 20 -2.43 -7.54 7.48
N SER A 21 -2.74 -6.63 6.56
CA SER A 21 -1.77 -5.91 5.74
C SER A 21 -1.91 -4.40 5.92
N GLY A 22 -0.81 -3.75 6.29
CA GLY A 22 -0.73 -2.28 6.32
C GLY A 22 -1.07 -1.65 4.97
N THR A 23 -0.51 -2.18 3.87
CA THR A 23 -0.82 -1.74 2.49
C THR A 23 -2.32 -1.73 2.22
N GLY A 24 -3.01 -2.84 2.53
CA GLY A 24 -4.45 -2.94 2.31
C GLY A 24 -5.23 -1.93 3.15
N PHE A 25 -4.81 -1.70 4.40
CA PHE A 25 -5.44 -0.72 5.26
C PHE A 25 -5.26 0.72 4.75
N LEU A 26 -4.10 1.01 4.17
CA LEU A 26 -3.81 2.33 3.59
C LEU A 26 -4.58 2.57 2.31
N ASP A 27 -4.74 1.56 1.44
CA ASP A 27 -5.60 1.66 0.27
C ASP A 27 -7.04 1.98 0.67
N VAL A 28 -7.59 1.22 1.63
CA VAL A 28 -8.96 1.42 2.15
C VAL A 28 -9.15 2.80 2.74
N THR A 29 -8.26 3.23 3.64
CA THR A 29 -8.36 4.55 4.28
C THR A 29 -8.13 5.69 3.29
N SER A 30 -7.30 5.50 2.27
CA SER A 30 -7.11 6.48 1.20
C SER A 30 -8.37 6.64 0.37
N TRP A 31 -9.02 5.55 -0.05
CA TRP A 31 -10.29 5.62 -0.77
C TRP A 31 -11.40 6.30 0.04
N LEU A 32 -11.51 6.00 1.33
CA LEU A 32 -12.47 6.65 2.22
C LEU A 32 -12.24 8.15 2.34
N GLN A 33 -10.98 8.59 2.36
CA GLN A 33 -10.65 10.01 2.46
C GLN A 33 -10.83 10.76 1.13
N ILE A 34 -10.43 10.19 -0.01
CA ILE A 34 -10.54 10.89 -1.30
C ILE A 34 -11.94 10.88 -1.89
N MET A 35 -12.73 9.83 -1.62
CA MET A 35 -14.09 9.70 -2.15
C MET A 35 -15.15 10.19 -1.15
N GLY A 36 -14.77 10.35 0.13
CA GLY A 36 -15.70 10.41 1.26
C GLY A 36 -16.23 9.03 1.63
N GLU A 37 -16.52 8.79 2.91
CA GLU A 37 -16.78 7.43 3.41
C GLU A 37 -17.88 6.69 2.64
N GLN A 38 -19.03 7.34 2.41
CA GLN A 38 -20.15 6.72 1.69
C GLN A 38 -19.74 6.24 0.28
N ASN A 39 -19.05 7.09 -0.49
CA ASN A 39 -18.64 6.74 -1.84
C ASN A 39 -17.44 5.77 -1.85
N GLY A 40 -16.56 5.86 -0.86
CA GLY A 40 -15.44 4.92 -0.69
C GLY A 40 -15.95 3.50 -0.41
N TRP A 41 -16.95 3.36 0.46
CA TRP A 41 -17.63 2.08 0.68
C TRP A 41 -18.33 1.57 -0.58
N LYS A 42 -19.08 2.44 -1.28
CA LYS A 42 -19.72 2.07 -2.55
C LYS A 42 -18.71 1.63 -3.63
N PHE A 43 -17.56 2.29 -3.70
CA PHE A 43 -16.46 1.90 -4.58
C PHE A 43 -15.93 0.51 -4.21
N MET A 44 -15.70 0.26 -2.92
CA MET A 44 -15.22 -1.04 -2.44
C MET A 44 -16.25 -2.16 -2.65
N ASP A 45 -17.55 -1.87 -2.54
CA ASP A 45 -18.61 -2.81 -2.89
C ASP A 45 -18.48 -3.26 -4.36
N GLY A 46 -18.31 -2.30 -5.29
CA GLY A 46 -18.09 -2.59 -6.71
C GLY A 46 -16.74 -3.25 -7.02
N LEU A 47 -15.68 -2.89 -6.28
CA LEU A 47 -14.37 -3.51 -6.40
C LEU A 47 -14.41 -4.98 -5.95
N HIS A 48 -15.10 -5.27 -4.84
CA HIS A 48 -15.18 -6.61 -4.26
C HIS A 48 -15.74 -7.64 -5.25
N GLU A 49 -16.71 -7.26 -6.09
CA GLU A 49 -17.24 -8.11 -7.17
C GLU A 49 -16.16 -8.59 -8.15
N ASN A 50 -15.08 -7.81 -8.29
CA ASN A 50 -13.95 -8.08 -9.17
C ASN A 50 -12.74 -8.70 -8.46
N ILE A 51 -12.70 -8.65 -7.13
CA ILE A 51 -11.67 -9.31 -6.34
C ILE A 51 -11.81 -10.83 -6.44
N ALA A 52 -10.72 -11.49 -6.81
CA ALA A 52 -10.56 -12.93 -6.75
C ALA A 52 -10.16 -13.38 -5.34
N GLN A 53 -9.22 -12.66 -4.72
CA GLN A 53 -8.62 -13.04 -3.44
C GLN A 53 -8.05 -11.83 -2.70
N TYR A 54 -8.15 -11.84 -1.37
CA TYR A 54 -7.44 -10.93 -0.48
C TYR A 54 -6.22 -11.59 0.16
N THR A 55 -5.04 -11.03 -0.07
CA THR A 55 -3.76 -11.60 0.41
C THR A 55 -3.36 -11.05 1.77
N HIS A 56 -2.67 -11.85 2.60
CA HIS A 56 -2.15 -11.32 3.88
C HIS A 56 -0.95 -10.38 3.72
N SER A 57 -0.13 -10.57 2.67
CA SER A 57 1.01 -9.70 2.36
C SER A 57 0.61 -8.56 1.41
N GLY A 58 1.12 -7.36 1.67
CA GLY A 58 0.92 -6.18 0.81
C GLY A 58 1.63 -6.25 -0.54
N SER A 59 2.75 -6.98 -0.62
CA SER A 59 3.53 -7.14 -1.85
C SER A 59 3.06 -8.30 -2.72
N LYS A 60 2.36 -9.29 -2.15
CA LYS A 60 1.95 -10.52 -2.85
C LYS A 60 1.09 -10.27 -4.08
N PRO A 61 0.10 -9.35 -4.09
CA PRO A 61 -0.70 -9.07 -5.29
C PRO A 61 0.15 -8.69 -6.50
N CYS A 62 1.19 -7.88 -6.30
CA CYS A 62 2.10 -7.48 -7.38
C CYS A 62 2.97 -8.64 -7.86
N VAL A 63 3.41 -9.52 -6.96
CA VAL A 63 4.15 -10.74 -7.34
C VAL A 63 3.26 -11.68 -8.16
N GLN A 64 2.01 -11.89 -7.72
CA GLN A 64 1.05 -12.71 -8.44
C GLN A 64 0.76 -12.15 -9.84
N ALA A 65 0.66 -10.83 -9.97
CA ALA A 65 0.55 -10.18 -11.28
C ALA A 65 1.82 -10.33 -12.14
N GLY A 66 2.99 -10.16 -11.53
CA GLY A 66 4.29 -10.40 -12.16
C GLY A 66 4.46 -11.82 -12.71
N ASN A 67 3.87 -12.81 -12.03
CA ASN A 67 3.90 -14.22 -12.42
C ASN A 67 2.80 -14.60 -13.42
N GLY A 68 1.87 -13.69 -13.74
CA GLY A 68 0.71 -13.98 -14.58
C GLY A 68 -0.39 -14.81 -13.89
N GLU A 69 -0.35 -14.98 -12.56
CA GLU A 69 -1.39 -15.69 -11.80
C GLU A 69 -2.70 -14.90 -11.79
N PHE A 70 -2.61 -13.57 -11.70
CA PHE A 70 -3.74 -12.66 -11.81
C PHE A 70 -3.36 -11.47 -12.69
N PRO A 71 -4.23 -10.98 -13.58
CA PRO A 71 -3.87 -9.89 -14.47
C PRO A 71 -3.74 -8.52 -13.77
N ILE A 72 -4.36 -8.32 -12.60
CA ILE A 72 -4.31 -7.06 -11.86
C ILE A 72 -3.99 -7.33 -10.39
N GLY A 73 -2.92 -6.70 -9.89
CA GLY A 73 -2.56 -6.70 -8.47
C GLY A 73 -2.49 -5.27 -7.93
N ILE A 74 -3.29 -4.98 -6.90
CA ILE A 74 -3.20 -3.71 -6.16
C ILE A 74 -2.07 -3.82 -5.12
N SER A 75 -1.07 -2.95 -5.20
CA SER A 75 0.13 -2.98 -4.36
C SER A 75 0.92 -1.66 -4.47
N PHE A 76 2.08 -1.59 -3.81
CA PHE A 76 2.97 -0.44 -3.87
C PHE A 76 3.81 -0.39 -5.17
N GLU A 77 4.11 0.84 -5.61
CA GLU A 77 4.86 1.12 -6.83
C GLU A 77 6.29 0.60 -6.79
N TYR A 78 6.98 0.65 -5.64
CA TYR A 78 8.35 0.16 -5.55
C TYR A 78 8.46 -1.34 -5.84
N ARG A 79 7.46 -2.13 -5.42
CA ARG A 79 7.42 -3.57 -5.70
C ARG A 79 7.24 -3.80 -7.20
N ALA A 80 6.31 -3.08 -7.81
CA ALA A 80 6.07 -3.16 -9.24
C ALA A 80 7.27 -2.68 -10.05
N ASN A 81 7.95 -1.61 -9.61
CA ASN A 81 9.17 -1.11 -10.24
C ASN A 81 10.27 -2.17 -10.20
N SER A 82 10.47 -2.85 -9.07
CA SER A 82 11.46 -3.93 -8.96
C SER A 82 11.15 -5.10 -9.89
N ILE A 83 9.88 -5.51 -9.99
CA ILE A 83 9.45 -6.61 -10.88
C ILE A 83 9.64 -6.22 -12.36
N LYS A 84 9.21 -5.03 -12.76
CA LYS A 84 9.38 -4.53 -14.15
C LYS A 84 10.85 -4.35 -14.52
N ALA A 85 11.68 -3.81 -13.62
CA ALA A 85 13.12 -3.65 -13.83
C ALA A 85 13.85 -4.99 -14.02
N LYS A 86 13.29 -6.10 -13.48
CA LYS A 86 13.79 -7.47 -13.68
C LYS A 86 13.22 -8.15 -14.93
N GLY A 87 12.49 -7.42 -15.78
CA GLY A 87 11.88 -7.95 -17.00
C GLY A 87 10.49 -8.57 -16.82
N GLY A 88 9.84 -8.36 -15.66
CA GLY A 88 8.49 -8.86 -15.42
C GLY A 88 7.46 -8.26 -16.41
N PRO A 89 6.52 -9.07 -16.92
CA PRO A 89 5.58 -8.67 -17.98
C PRO A 89 4.36 -7.89 -17.42
N ILE A 90 4.62 -6.84 -16.62
CA ILE A 90 3.58 -6.03 -15.99
C ILE A 90 3.73 -4.55 -16.35
N ASP A 91 2.63 -3.81 -16.35
CA ASP A 91 2.67 -2.35 -16.43
C ASP A 91 2.26 -1.72 -15.11
N LEU A 92 2.88 -0.59 -14.79
CA LEU A 92 2.56 0.19 -13.60
C LEU A 92 1.49 1.22 -13.96
N ILE A 93 0.32 1.10 -13.33
CA ILE A 93 -0.79 2.03 -13.53
C ILE A 93 -0.97 2.85 -12.26
N PHE A 94 -1.01 4.18 -12.42
CA PHE A 94 -1.17 5.13 -11.33
C PHE A 94 -2.53 5.83 -11.46
N PRO A 95 -3.53 5.44 -10.64
CA PRO A 95 -4.86 6.04 -10.64
C PRO A 95 -4.87 7.57 -10.53
N LYS A 96 -5.60 8.23 -11.43
CA LYS A 96 -5.69 9.70 -11.49
C LYS A 96 -6.43 10.34 -10.32
N GLU A 97 -7.30 9.58 -9.66
CA GLU A 97 -8.07 10.05 -8.51
C GLU A 97 -7.19 10.26 -7.27
N GLY A 98 -5.96 9.71 -7.29
CA GLY A 98 -4.97 9.87 -6.24
C GLY A 98 -4.42 8.55 -5.74
N LEU A 99 -3.19 8.60 -5.24
CA LEU A 99 -2.44 7.47 -4.72
C LEU A 99 -2.37 7.52 -3.18
N GLY A 100 -2.82 6.46 -2.53
CA GLY A 100 -2.58 6.26 -1.11
C GLY A 100 -1.09 6.07 -0.83
N TRP A 101 -0.65 6.45 0.37
CA TRP A 101 0.74 6.32 0.81
C TRP A 101 0.81 6.16 2.32
N ASP A 102 1.87 5.54 2.81
CA ASP A 102 2.23 5.49 4.22
C ASP A 102 3.49 6.28 4.56
N MET A 103 3.58 6.60 5.84
CA MET A 103 4.82 6.95 6.49
C MET A 103 5.34 5.71 7.21
N GLU A 104 6.45 5.15 6.73
CA GLU A 104 7.19 4.16 7.50
C GLU A 104 7.82 4.85 8.73
N ALA A 105 7.53 4.32 9.92
CA ALA A 105 8.00 4.85 11.19
C ALA A 105 8.55 3.74 12.07
N PHE A 106 9.52 4.09 12.91
CA PHE A 106 10.06 3.21 13.95
C PHE A 106 9.86 3.84 15.32
N GLY A 107 9.71 2.99 16.33
CA GLY A 107 9.54 3.39 17.72
C GLY A 107 10.36 2.51 18.64
N ILE A 108 10.87 3.11 19.72
CA ILE A 108 11.55 2.37 20.78
C ILE A 108 10.49 1.88 21.77
N MET A 109 10.42 0.56 21.97
CA MET A 109 9.50 -0.03 22.93
C MET A 109 9.81 0.45 24.35
N LYS A 110 8.80 0.95 25.06
CA LYS A 110 8.92 1.42 26.46
C LYS A 110 9.53 0.36 27.40
N THR A 111 9.33 -0.92 27.08
CA THR A 111 9.79 -2.07 27.88
C THR A 111 11.19 -2.57 27.51
N THR A 112 11.90 -1.91 26.59
CA THR A 112 13.24 -2.37 26.19
C THR A 112 14.22 -2.32 27.35
N LYS A 113 14.96 -3.42 27.54
CA LYS A 113 16.10 -3.49 28.48
C LYS A 113 17.41 -2.99 27.87
N LYS A 114 17.39 -2.58 26.60
CA LYS A 114 18.56 -2.18 25.80
C LYS A 114 18.36 -0.79 25.20
N LEU A 115 18.00 0.18 26.05
CA LEU A 115 17.62 1.52 25.61
C LEU A 115 18.73 2.22 24.82
N ASP A 116 19.98 2.16 25.28
CA ASP A 116 21.09 2.84 24.60
C ASP A 116 21.36 2.27 23.21
N ALA A 117 21.31 0.94 23.06
CA ALA A 117 21.44 0.29 21.76
C ALA A 117 20.26 0.64 20.83
N ALA A 118 19.03 0.66 21.37
CA ALA A 118 17.84 1.04 20.61
C ALA A 118 17.90 2.51 20.15
N LYS A 119 18.36 3.43 21.00
CA LYS A 119 18.59 4.84 20.64
C LYS A 119 19.64 4.97 19.54
N LYS A 120 20.78 4.30 19.69
CA LYS A 120 21.84 4.32 18.66
C LYS A 120 21.34 3.84 17.29
N LEU A 121 20.50 2.80 17.28
CA LEU A 121 19.86 2.33 16.04
C LEU A 121 18.85 3.35 15.50
N ALA A 122 18.01 3.93 16.36
CA ALA A 122 17.02 4.93 15.97
C ALA A 122 17.68 6.18 15.36
N ASP A 123 18.75 6.67 15.99
CA ASP A 123 19.53 7.82 15.51
C ASP A 123 20.10 7.52 14.11
N TRP A 124 20.72 6.35 13.93
CA TRP A 124 21.22 5.92 12.62
C TRP A 124 20.09 5.76 11.60
N ALA A 125 18.97 5.13 11.94
CA ALA A 125 17.86 4.89 11.04
C ALA A 125 17.19 6.18 10.54
N SER A 126 17.24 7.26 11.33
CA SER A 126 16.80 8.61 10.91
C SER A 126 17.87 9.42 10.16
N SER A 127 19.09 8.92 10.01
CA SER A 127 20.21 9.67 9.44
C SER A 127 20.16 9.72 7.91
N ARG A 128 20.82 10.73 7.30
CA ARG A 128 20.98 10.82 5.84
C ARG A 128 21.60 9.54 5.22
N PRO A 129 22.67 8.94 5.77
CA PRO A 129 23.20 7.67 5.26
C PRO A 129 22.18 6.53 5.21
N ALA A 130 21.31 6.41 6.22
CA ALA A 130 20.23 5.43 6.18
C ALA A 130 19.20 5.77 5.09
N MET A 131 18.82 7.04 4.95
CA MET A 131 17.92 7.49 3.89
C MET A 131 18.47 7.23 2.49
N GLU A 132 19.78 7.36 2.27
CA GLU A 132 20.45 7.01 1.01
C GLU A 132 20.39 5.50 0.71
N LEU A 133 20.38 4.65 1.75
CA LEU A 133 20.13 3.21 1.58
C LEU A 133 18.66 2.92 1.26
N TYR A 134 17.73 3.58 1.95
CA TYR A 134 16.30 3.44 1.70
C TYR A 134 15.92 3.91 0.27
N ALA A 135 16.52 5.00 -0.21
CA ALA A 135 16.32 5.55 -1.55
C ALA A 135 16.66 4.59 -2.70
N LYS A 136 17.39 3.49 -2.43
CA LYS A 136 17.62 2.43 -3.44
C LYS A 136 16.36 1.62 -3.74
N ASN A 137 15.39 1.62 -2.83
CA ASN A 137 14.17 0.83 -2.93
C ASN A 137 12.92 1.70 -2.98
N TYR A 138 12.86 2.80 -2.24
CA TYR A 138 11.67 3.66 -2.13
C TYR A 138 11.72 4.85 -3.07
N ALA A 139 10.56 5.22 -3.63
CA ALA A 139 10.40 6.39 -4.49
C ALA A 139 10.54 7.70 -3.71
N ILE A 140 10.22 7.69 -2.41
CA ILE A 140 10.26 8.85 -1.52
C ILE A 140 10.86 8.38 -0.20
N VAL A 141 11.70 9.22 0.41
CA VAL A 141 12.23 9.01 1.77
C VAL A 141 12.04 10.28 2.59
N ALA A 142 12.10 10.16 3.92
CA ALA A 142 11.75 11.25 4.84
C ALA A 142 12.65 12.50 4.71
N VAL A 143 13.87 12.36 4.17
CA VAL A 143 14.78 13.48 3.92
C VAL A 143 14.64 13.95 2.46
N PRO A 144 14.14 15.17 2.20
CA PRO A 144 13.99 15.70 0.85
C PRO A 144 15.30 15.68 0.05
N GLY A 145 15.20 15.37 -1.25
CA GLY A 145 16.34 15.38 -2.16
C GLY A 145 17.31 14.19 -2.03
N VAL A 146 16.96 13.15 -1.26
CA VAL A 146 17.75 11.91 -1.15
C VAL A 146 17.25 10.83 -2.10
N ALA A 147 15.94 10.67 -2.24
CA ALA A 147 15.36 9.69 -3.15
C ALA A 147 15.71 10.02 -4.60
N GLN A 148 16.09 9.00 -5.36
CA GLN A 148 16.31 9.11 -6.80
C GLN A 148 15.06 8.64 -7.54
N PRO A 149 14.75 9.20 -8.73
CA PRO A 149 13.64 8.73 -9.54
C PRO A 149 13.77 7.23 -9.83
N LEU A 150 12.71 6.47 -9.58
CA LEU A 150 12.66 5.07 -9.98
C LEU A 150 12.34 4.97 -11.48
N PRO A 151 13.01 4.10 -12.26
CA PRO A 151 12.89 4.08 -13.72
C PRO A 151 11.47 3.92 -14.27
N ASN A 152 10.62 3.19 -13.55
CA ASN A 152 9.24 2.89 -13.97
C ASN A 152 8.18 3.71 -13.23
N VAL A 153 8.60 4.66 -12.38
CA VAL A 153 7.69 5.52 -11.60
C VAL A 153 7.72 6.93 -12.20
N PRO A 154 6.55 7.54 -12.49
CA PRO A 154 6.49 8.89 -13.05
C PRO A 154 7.18 9.94 -12.18
N ALA A 155 7.87 10.91 -12.81
CA ALA A 155 8.55 11.98 -12.10
C ALA A 155 7.60 12.90 -11.30
N ASP A 156 6.31 12.92 -11.63
CA ASP A 156 5.28 13.64 -10.90
C ASP A 156 4.59 12.81 -9.80
N TYR A 157 5.12 11.62 -9.45
CA TYR A 157 4.52 10.70 -8.47
C TYR A 157 4.17 11.36 -7.13
N GLU A 158 5.07 12.19 -6.58
CA GLU A 158 4.81 12.95 -5.34
C GLU A 158 3.56 13.83 -5.43
N LYS A 159 3.29 14.41 -6.60
CA LYS A 159 2.12 15.29 -6.83
C LYS A 159 0.81 14.50 -6.97
N ARG A 160 0.89 13.18 -7.15
CA ARG A 160 -0.25 12.27 -7.26
C ARG A 160 -0.65 11.67 -5.91
N LEU A 161 0.16 11.85 -4.88
CA LEU A 161 -0.15 11.38 -3.53
C LEU A 161 -1.32 12.15 -2.94
N VAL A 162 -2.22 11.43 -2.30
CA VAL A 162 -3.39 12.02 -1.65
C VAL A 162 -2.99 12.72 -0.36
N LYS A 163 -3.74 13.76 0.03
CA LYS A 163 -3.62 14.26 1.40
C LYS A 163 -4.12 13.16 2.34
N ASN A 164 -3.25 12.70 3.25
CA ASN A 164 -3.56 11.60 4.15
C ASN A 164 -3.61 12.10 5.61
N ASP A 165 -4.71 11.84 6.31
CA ASP A 165 -4.87 12.10 7.74
C ASP A 165 -4.64 10.81 8.53
N PHE A 166 -3.37 10.58 8.90
CA PHE A 166 -2.97 9.41 9.67
C PHE A 166 -3.59 9.36 11.06
N ALA A 167 -3.89 10.52 11.67
CA ALA A 167 -4.52 10.58 12.99
C ALA A 167 -5.98 10.12 12.90
N TRP A 168 -6.70 10.56 11.87
CA TRP A 168 -8.03 10.05 11.54
C TRP A 168 -7.98 8.56 11.24
N ALA A 169 -7.07 8.10 10.37
CA ALA A 169 -6.96 6.68 10.03
C ALA A 169 -6.70 5.81 11.27
N ALA A 170 -5.79 6.23 12.16
CA ALA A 170 -5.49 5.54 13.40
C ALA A 170 -6.68 5.50 14.36
N LYS A 171 -7.36 6.64 14.59
CA LYS A 171 -8.53 6.74 15.48
C LYS A 171 -9.70 5.88 14.99
N ASN A 172 -9.83 5.73 13.67
CA ASN A 172 -10.95 5.01 13.04
C ASN A 172 -10.59 3.57 12.64
N ARG A 173 -9.36 3.11 12.93
CA ARG A 173 -8.85 1.81 12.47
C ARG A 173 -9.81 0.67 12.77
N ASP A 174 -10.20 0.52 14.03
CA ASP A 174 -10.99 -0.63 14.45
C ASP A 174 -12.38 -0.66 13.82
N ARG A 175 -13.06 0.49 13.69
CA ARG A 175 -14.36 0.55 13.01
C ARG A 175 -14.27 0.30 11.51
N ILE A 176 -13.20 0.79 10.86
CA ILE A 176 -13.00 0.62 9.41
C ILE A 176 -12.72 -0.86 9.13
N LEU A 177 -11.85 -1.49 9.92
CA LEU A 177 -11.55 -2.91 9.78
C LEU A 177 -12.75 -3.78 10.09
N ALA A 178 -13.51 -3.49 11.16
CA ALA A 178 -14.71 -4.24 11.48
C ALA A 178 -15.75 -4.18 10.35
N GLU A 179 -15.98 -2.99 9.79
CA GLU A 179 -16.92 -2.81 8.68
C GLU A 179 -16.41 -3.47 7.39
N TRP A 180 -15.13 -3.31 7.07
CA TRP A 180 -14.52 -3.96 5.91
C TRP A 180 -14.60 -5.48 6.02
N THR A 181 -14.25 -6.05 7.18
CA THR A 181 -14.29 -7.49 7.44
C THR A 181 -15.71 -8.04 7.30
N LYS A 182 -16.69 -7.33 7.86
CA LYS A 182 -18.11 -7.69 7.73
C LYS A 182 -18.55 -7.80 6.26
N ARG A 183 -18.04 -6.92 5.39
CA ARG A 183 -18.47 -6.85 3.99
C ARG A 183 -17.70 -7.79 3.07
N TYR A 184 -16.38 -7.96 3.27
CA TYR A 184 -15.50 -8.44 2.20
C TYR A 184 -14.59 -9.61 2.57
N ASP A 185 -14.47 -10.00 3.85
CA ASP A 185 -13.44 -10.95 4.31
C ASP A 185 -13.62 -12.38 3.77
N THR A 186 -14.74 -12.67 3.12
CA THR A 186 -15.09 -13.99 2.56
C THR A 186 -14.13 -14.49 1.48
N LYS A 187 -13.35 -13.59 0.85
CA LYS A 187 -12.35 -13.93 -0.18
C LYS A 187 -10.91 -13.91 0.33
N SER A 188 -10.73 -13.85 1.65
CA SER A 188 -9.40 -13.82 2.26
C SER A 188 -8.68 -15.15 2.17
N GLU A 189 -7.37 -15.08 1.99
CA GLU A 189 -6.51 -16.26 2.11
C GLU A 189 -6.67 -16.95 3.48
N PRO A 190 -6.50 -18.27 3.54
CA PRO A 190 -6.39 -18.95 4.82
C PRO A 190 -5.22 -18.38 5.63
N LYS A 191 -5.48 -18.11 6.91
CA LYS A 191 -4.42 -17.78 7.87
C LYS A 191 -3.49 -18.99 7.99
N LYS A 192 -2.19 -18.77 7.80
CA LYS A 192 -1.15 -19.77 8.05
C LYS A 192 -0.68 -19.74 9.49
#